data_AF-A0A1M4EGN7-F1
#
_entry.id   AF-A0A1M4EGN7-F1
#
_cell.length_a   1.000
_cell.length_b   1.000
_cell.length_c   1.000
_cell.angle_alpha   90.00
_cell.angle_beta   90.00
_cell.angle_gamma   90.00
#
_symmetry.space_group_name_H-M   'P 1'
#
loop_
_entity.id
_entity.type
_entity.pdbx_description
1 polymer ?
#
loop_
_entity_poly.entity_id
_entity_poly.type
_entity_poly.pdbx_seq_one_letter_code
_entity_poly.pdbx_strand_id
1 'polypeptide(L)'
;MRSKLSIAAATGAALLLLTATAPSSAASPPPAQNLGDPDYGVCRGTDPRCYHDWGNFEPAKGYKLLVYSRTAGPRHAHLGTPLAPGLNPPLNDNNVAVKAVLKLGQEHGFAVDYTEDVTQLSSAGRLLGYNAVMFLSTTRDTLDDAAQTALRQYIRAGGGFVGVHNAFGTEYNWPWYEGLLGNANFYDHGANQPGTVVTVNRRDASTQGLPRTWAFADEWYNLVPAPTRVRVLAEVDESTLPQGVRGNLGHPGHGEHHPVSWCQYYDGGKAWLTTLGHDVKAWTDEPMEGDQHFLQHLLGGVKSVLGMAPFCR
;
A
#
# COMPACT_ATOMS: atom_id res chain seq x y z
N MET A 1 101.42 19.94 -8.12
CA MET A 1 100.11 20.32 -8.68
C MET A 1 99.34 19.06 -9.05
N ARG A 2 98.17 18.88 -8.42
CA ARG A 2 97.05 17.98 -8.78
C ARG A 2 96.56 18.29 -10.21
N SER A 3 95.87 17.46 -10.99
CA SER A 3 95.34 16.10 -10.86
C SER A 3 94.96 15.63 -12.28
N LYS A 4 95.07 14.33 -12.54
CA LYS A 4 94.50 13.66 -13.72
C LYS A 4 93.11 13.13 -13.40
N LEU A 5 92.22 13.15 -14.40
CA LEU A 5 90.91 12.49 -14.39
C LEU A 5 91.05 11.06 -14.93
N SER A 6 90.30 10.10 -14.37
CA SER A 6 89.84 8.92 -15.08
C SER A 6 88.59 8.35 -14.43
N ILE A 7 87.74 7.79 -15.29
CA ILE A 7 86.34 7.39 -15.13
C ILE A 7 86.23 5.98 -14.52
N ALA A 8 85.19 5.71 -13.73
CA ALA A 8 84.74 4.36 -13.40
C ALA A 8 83.21 4.26 -13.39
N ALA A 9 82.70 3.14 -13.91
CA ALA A 9 81.31 2.78 -14.10
C ALA A 9 80.64 2.28 -12.80
N ALA A 10 79.32 2.45 -12.69
CA ALA A 10 78.52 2.01 -11.54
C ALA A 10 77.54 0.88 -11.91
N THR A 11 77.51 -0.14 -11.06
CA THR A 11 76.62 -1.31 -11.05
C THR A 11 75.31 -1.02 -10.30
N GLY A 12 74.17 -1.40 -10.86
CA GLY A 12 72.85 -1.30 -10.21
C GLY A 12 72.44 -2.58 -9.47
N ALA A 13 71.83 -2.42 -8.29
CA ALA A 13 71.21 -3.48 -7.50
C ALA A 13 69.68 -3.29 -7.50
N ALA A 14 68.92 -4.38 -7.69
CA ALA A 14 67.46 -4.39 -7.70
C ALA A 14 66.90 -4.84 -6.33
N LEU A 15 65.99 -4.05 -5.75
CA LEU A 15 65.18 -4.43 -4.59
C LEU A 15 63.83 -5.00 -5.06
N LEU A 16 63.45 -6.18 -4.56
CA LEU A 16 62.08 -6.71 -4.65
C LEU A 16 61.21 -6.12 -3.52
N LEU A 17 60.10 -5.49 -3.89
CA LEU A 17 59.05 -5.03 -2.98
C LEU A 17 57.87 -6.02 -3.02
N LEU A 18 57.54 -6.66 -1.90
CA LEU A 18 56.29 -7.41 -1.73
C LEU A 18 55.15 -6.41 -1.50
N THR A 19 54.16 -6.36 -2.40
CA THR A 19 52.93 -5.59 -2.22
C THR A 19 51.87 -6.46 -1.53
N ALA A 20 51.53 -6.15 -0.28
CA ALA A 20 50.36 -6.71 0.38
C ALA A 20 49.10 -6.03 -0.17
N THR A 21 48.20 -6.80 -0.77
CA THR A 21 46.88 -6.31 -1.20
C THR A 21 45.93 -6.28 -0.01
N ALA A 22 45.51 -5.07 0.39
CA ALA A 22 44.43 -4.89 1.35
C ALA A 22 43.09 -5.39 0.77
N PRO A 23 42.18 -5.95 1.58
CA PRO A 23 40.86 -6.34 1.10
C PRO A 23 40.07 -5.08 0.74
N SER A 24 39.46 -5.09 -0.45
CA SER A 24 38.58 -4.02 -0.91
C SER A 24 37.41 -3.87 0.06
N SER A 25 37.29 -2.70 0.68
CA SER A 25 36.07 -2.29 1.37
C SER A 25 34.91 -2.39 0.39
N ALA A 26 33.92 -3.25 0.67
CA ALA A 26 32.65 -3.23 -0.05
C ALA A 26 32.10 -1.80 0.01
N ALA A 27 31.91 -1.19 -1.16
CA ALA A 27 31.32 0.13 -1.26
C ALA A 27 29.94 0.09 -0.60
N SER A 28 29.67 1.03 0.31
CA SER A 28 28.33 1.26 0.82
C SER A 28 27.36 1.43 -0.36
N PRO A 29 26.13 0.88 -0.28
CA PRO A 29 25.13 1.11 -1.31
C PRO A 29 24.95 2.61 -1.53
N PRO A 30 24.72 3.04 -2.79
CA PRO A 30 24.60 4.46 -3.10
C PRO A 30 23.47 5.10 -2.27
N PRO A 31 23.62 6.36 -1.82
CA PRO A 31 22.56 7.08 -1.14
C PRO A 31 21.31 7.15 -2.03
N ALA A 32 20.12 7.15 -1.41
CA ALA A 32 18.83 7.14 -2.10
C ALA A 32 18.77 8.22 -3.19
N GLN A 33 18.76 7.80 -4.46
CA GLN A 33 18.83 8.69 -5.63
C GLN A 33 17.50 9.36 -5.99
N ASN A 34 16.43 9.05 -5.26
CA ASN A 34 15.11 9.67 -5.41
C ASN A 34 14.87 10.61 -4.23
N LEU A 35 15.20 11.88 -4.40
CA LEU A 35 15.00 12.97 -3.41
C LEU A 35 13.52 13.30 -3.11
N GLY A 36 12.61 12.39 -3.49
CA GLY A 36 11.18 12.48 -3.26
C GLY A 36 10.42 13.37 -4.25
N ASP A 37 9.12 13.15 -4.29
CA ASP A 37 8.16 14.00 -5.01
C ASP A 37 8.12 15.39 -4.35
N PRO A 38 8.22 16.53 -5.06
CA PRO A 38 8.05 17.85 -4.46
C PRO A 38 6.76 18.00 -3.63
N ASP A 39 5.72 17.23 -3.96
CA ASP A 39 4.42 17.32 -3.28
C ASP A 39 4.43 16.72 -1.86
N TYR A 40 5.30 15.74 -1.58
CA TYR A 40 5.30 15.01 -0.29
C TYR A 40 6.68 14.82 0.36
N GLY A 41 7.77 15.12 -0.35
CA GLY A 41 9.15 15.01 0.15
C GLY A 41 9.65 13.58 0.39
N VAL A 42 9.03 12.58 -0.23
CA VAL A 42 9.34 11.15 -0.05
C VAL A 42 9.41 10.40 -1.38
N CYS A 43 10.20 9.32 -1.43
CA CYS A 43 10.25 8.43 -2.60
C CYS A 43 8.86 7.80 -2.82
N ARG A 44 8.33 7.88 -4.03
CA ARG A 44 7.08 7.20 -4.37
C ARG A 44 7.01 6.76 -5.82
N GLY A 45 6.09 5.83 -6.08
CA GLY A 45 5.69 5.39 -7.40
C GLY A 45 5.94 3.90 -7.61
N THR A 46 6.30 3.50 -8.83
CA THR A 46 6.39 2.07 -9.18
C THR A 46 7.81 1.52 -9.19
N ASP A 47 8.81 2.35 -8.87
CA ASP A 47 10.20 1.95 -8.80
C ASP A 47 10.49 1.19 -7.49
N PRO A 48 10.88 -0.10 -7.55
CA PRO A 48 11.17 -0.89 -6.35
C PRO A 48 12.34 -0.34 -5.53
N ARG A 49 13.17 0.55 -6.07
CA ARG A 49 14.20 1.26 -5.30
C ARG A 49 13.63 2.20 -4.23
N CYS A 50 12.33 2.52 -4.28
CA CYS A 50 11.64 3.24 -3.20
C CYS A 50 11.29 2.34 -2.00
N TYR A 51 11.48 1.02 -2.07
CA TYR A 51 11.19 0.09 -0.98
C TYR A 51 12.40 -0.10 -0.06
N HIS A 52 12.16 -0.12 1.25
CA HIS A 52 13.15 -0.39 2.29
C HIS A 52 13.00 -1.82 2.81
N ASP A 53 13.74 -2.76 2.20
CA ASP A 53 13.81 -4.14 2.68
C ASP A 53 14.89 -4.30 3.76
N TRP A 54 14.62 -3.81 4.96
CA TRP A 54 15.55 -3.91 6.09
C TRP A 54 15.48 -5.26 6.82
N GLY A 55 14.75 -6.25 6.29
CA GLY A 55 14.58 -7.55 6.92
C GLY A 55 13.61 -7.54 8.13
N ASN A 56 12.81 -6.48 8.29
CA ASN A 56 11.82 -6.41 9.38
C ASN A 56 10.71 -7.48 9.26
N PHE A 57 10.43 -7.95 8.04
CA PHE A 57 9.28 -8.81 7.73
C PHE A 57 9.71 -10.13 7.09
N GLU A 58 10.41 -10.97 7.86
CA GLU A 58 10.89 -12.28 7.41
C GLU A 58 9.75 -13.29 7.22
N PRO A 59 9.59 -13.91 6.03
CA PRO A 59 8.57 -14.94 5.79
C PRO A 59 8.57 -16.10 6.78
N ALA A 60 9.74 -16.46 7.31
CA ALA A 60 9.89 -17.54 8.29
C ALA A 60 9.17 -17.28 9.63
N LYS A 61 8.84 -16.01 9.93
CA LYS A 61 8.06 -15.61 11.11
C LYS A 61 6.55 -15.59 10.86
N GLY A 62 6.12 -16.01 9.66
CA GLY A 62 4.73 -15.95 9.22
C GLY A 62 4.32 -14.58 8.70
N TYR A 63 3.05 -14.47 8.32
CA TYR A 63 2.44 -13.27 7.77
C TYR A 63 1.31 -12.80 8.66
N LYS A 64 1.29 -11.50 8.99
CA LYS A 64 0.31 -10.91 9.89
C LYS A 64 -0.22 -9.59 9.36
N LEU A 65 -1.54 -9.44 9.32
CA LEU A 65 -2.27 -8.24 8.94
C LEU A 65 -2.93 -7.63 10.18
N LEU A 66 -2.84 -6.31 10.36
CA LEU A 66 -3.67 -5.56 11.29
C LEU A 66 -4.77 -4.82 10.54
N VAL A 67 -6.04 -5.14 10.80
CA VAL A 67 -7.19 -4.43 10.26
C VAL A 67 -7.59 -3.30 11.22
N TYR A 68 -7.64 -2.09 10.71
CA TYR A 68 -8.08 -0.91 11.43
C TYR A 68 -9.35 -0.35 10.76
N SER A 69 -10.45 -0.29 11.51
CA SER A 69 -11.78 0.09 10.99
C SER A 69 -12.46 1.21 11.76
N ARG A 70 -11.69 1.99 12.54
CA ARG A 70 -12.23 3.11 13.31
C ARG A 70 -12.76 4.19 12.36
N THR A 71 -13.88 4.79 12.75
CA THR A 71 -14.50 5.90 12.03
C THR A 71 -14.66 7.10 12.96
N ALA A 72 -14.18 8.27 12.54
CA ALA A 72 -14.42 9.56 13.20
C ALA A 72 -15.52 10.39 12.50
N GLY A 73 -16.38 9.71 11.73
CA GLY A 73 -17.47 10.29 10.95
C GLY A 73 -18.47 9.22 10.52
N PRO A 74 -19.16 9.39 9.38
CA PRO A 74 -20.08 8.38 8.85
C PRO A 74 -19.43 7.00 8.78
N ARG A 75 -20.19 5.98 9.16
CA ARG A 75 -19.75 4.59 9.21
C ARG A 75 -20.43 3.79 8.12
N HIS A 76 -19.64 3.10 7.33
CA HIS A 76 -20.14 2.23 6.27
C HIS A 76 -20.81 0.99 6.87
N ALA A 77 -21.92 0.56 6.26
CA ALA A 77 -22.76 -0.50 6.80
C ALA A 77 -22.01 -1.84 6.95
N HIS A 78 -21.09 -2.15 6.04
CA HIS A 78 -20.29 -3.39 6.07
C HIS A 78 -19.35 -3.47 7.28
N LEU A 79 -19.06 -2.34 7.95
CA LEU A 79 -18.31 -2.31 9.19
C LEU A 79 -19.15 -2.69 10.41
N GLY A 80 -20.48 -2.72 10.33
CA GLY A 80 -21.35 -3.16 11.42
C GLY A 80 -21.33 -2.27 12.66
N THR A 81 -21.62 -2.85 13.82
CA THR A 81 -21.59 -2.15 15.12
C THR A 81 -20.15 -1.79 15.51
N PRO A 82 -19.88 -0.58 16.04
CA PRO A 82 -18.54 -0.21 16.51
C PRO A 82 -17.95 -1.21 17.50
N LEU A 83 -16.64 -1.41 17.42
CA LEU A 83 -15.93 -2.37 18.25
C LEU A 83 -15.54 -1.76 19.60
N ALA A 84 -15.52 -2.59 20.64
CA ALA A 84 -14.97 -2.18 21.93
C ALA A 84 -13.47 -1.86 21.81
N PRO A 85 -12.90 -1.01 22.69
CA PRO A 85 -11.46 -0.75 22.70
C PRO A 85 -10.61 -2.02 22.89
N GLY A 86 -9.35 -1.97 22.45
CA GLY A 86 -8.40 -3.08 22.51
C GLY A 86 -8.15 -3.79 21.17
N LEU A 87 -7.33 -4.84 21.24
CA LEU A 87 -6.99 -5.70 20.12
C LEU A 87 -7.91 -6.93 20.12
N ASN A 88 -8.51 -7.25 18.97
CA ASN A 88 -9.42 -8.38 18.79
C ASN A 88 -10.61 -8.39 19.77
N PRO A 89 -11.34 -7.27 19.94
CA PRO A 89 -12.59 -7.30 20.71
C PRO A 89 -13.61 -8.25 20.06
N PRO A 90 -14.61 -8.77 20.80
CA PRO A 90 -15.66 -9.59 20.20
C PRO A 90 -16.34 -8.89 19.01
N LEU A 91 -16.50 -9.63 17.89
CA LEU A 91 -17.23 -9.14 16.72
C LEU A 91 -18.73 -9.41 16.87
N ASN A 92 -19.53 -8.43 16.49
CA ASN A 92 -20.96 -8.55 16.30
C ASN A 92 -21.27 -9.26 14.96
N ASP A 93 -22.51 -9.73 14.81
CA ASP A 93 -22.95 -10.41 13.59
C ASP A 93 -22.79 -9.57 12.34
N ASN A 94 -23.06 -8.27 12.43
CA ASN A 94 -23.00 -7.31 11.34
C ASN A 94 -21.59 -6.77 11.01
N ASN A 95 -20.52 -7.17 11.71
CA ASN A 95 -19.14 -6.78 11.36
C ASN A 95 -18.59 -7.59 10.17
N VAL A 96 -19.33 -7.63 9.06
CA VAL A 96 -19.13 -8.60 7.97
C VAL A 96 -17.79 -8.42 7.26
N ALA A 97 -17.34 -7.19 7.03
CA ALA A 97 -16.10 -6.94 6.31
C ALA A 97 -14.86 -7.42 7.10
N VAL A 98 -14.81 -7.17 8.41
CA VAL A 98 -13.74 -7.68 9.27
C VAL A 98 -13.76 -9.22 9.33
N LYS A 99 -14.95 -9.82 9.43
CA LYS A 99 -15.12 -11.29 9.40
C LYS A 99 -14.66 -11.90 8.09
N ALA A 100 -14.94 -11.26 6.95
CA ALA A 100 -14.48 -11.71 5.64
C ALA A 100 -12.94 -11.68 5.55
N VAL A 101 -12.28 -10.60 6.03
CA VAL A 101 -10.82 -10.54 6.04
C VAL A 101 -10.21 -11.61 6.97
N LEU A 102 -10.82 -11.88 8.13
CA LEU A 102 -10.43 -12.99 9.01
C LEU A 102 -10.53 -14.35 8.30
N LYS A 103 -11.65 -14.60 7.59
CA LYS A 103 -11.87 -15.83 6.81
C LYS A 103 -10.79 -15.99 5.73
N LEU A 104 -10.50 -14.92 4.97
CA LEU A 104 -9.41 -14.92 3.98
C LEU A 104 -8.05 -15.25 4.61
N GLY A 105 -7.75 -14.70 5.80
CA GLY A 105 -6.52 -15.02 6.53
C GLY A 105 -6.42 -16.50 6.89
N GLN A 106 -7.49 -17.05 7.46
CA GLN A 106 -7.58 -18.47 7.84
C GLN A 106 -7.42 -19.41 6.64
N GLU A 107 -8.08 -19.10 5.52
CA GLU A 107 -8.07 -19.94 4.32
C GLU A 107 -6.75 -19.84 3.53
N HIS A 108 -5.99 -18.75 3.68
CA HIS A 108 -4.82 -18.47 2.85
C HIS A 108 -3.51 -18.29 3.60
N GLY A 109 -3.47 -18.60 4.89
CA GLY A 109 -2.21 -18.76 5.64
C GLY A 109 -1.57 -17.45 6.10
N PHE A 110 -2.36 -16.46 6.49
CA PHE A 110 -1.90 -15.28 7.20
C PHE A 110 -2.79 -14.97 8.41
N ALA A 111 -2.18 -14.55 9.52
CA ALA A 111 -2.91 -14.15 10.70
C ALA A 111 -3.50 -12.75 10.53
N VAL A 112 -4.67 -12.51 11.12
CA VAL A 112 -5.35 -11.22 11.09
C VAL A 112 -5.72 -10.85 12.51
N ASP A 113 -5.21 -9.70 12.97
CA ASP A 113 -5.78 -9.00 14.12
C ASP A 113 -6.58 -7.80 13.63
N TYR A 114 -7.49 -7.31 14.47
CA TYR A 114 -8.33 -6.17 14.12
C TYR A 114 -8.60 -5.27 15.34
N THR A 115 -8.86 -3.99 15.08
CA THR A 115 -9.13 -3.01 16.12
C THR A 115 -9.81 -1.75 15.60
N GLU A 116 -10.55 -1.07 16.47
CA GLU A 116 -10.97 0.34 16.29
C GLU A 116 -10.31 1.27 17.33
N ASP A 117 -9.43 0.72 18.17
CA ASP A 117 -8.72 1.45 19.20
C ASP A 117 -7.44 2.05 18.63
N VAL A 118 -7.44 3.38 18.49
CA VAL A 118 -6.30 4.14 17.97
C VAL A 118 -5.01 3.91 18.77
N THR A 119 -5.10 3.57 20.06
CA THR A 119 -3.92 3.32 20.90
C THR A 119 -3.12 2.10 20.44
N GLN A 120 -3.76 1.18 19.69
CA GLN A 120 -3.09 0.07 19.03
C GLN A 120 -2.19 0.53 17.88
N LEU A 121 -2.47 1.69 17.26
CA LEU A 121 -1.67 2.27 16.19
C LEU A 121 -0.58 3.22 16.69
N SER A 122 -0.62 3.68 17.94
CA SER A 122 0.29 4.71 18.49
C SER A 122 1.75 4.26 18.74
N SER A 123 2.19 3.10 18.23
CA SER A 123 3.57 2.61 18.39
C SER A 123 4.07 1.91 17.13
N ALA A 124 5.13 2.46 16.52
CA ALA A 124 5.77 1.84 15.37
C ALA A 124 6.32 0.43 15.70
N GLY A 125 6.88 0.25 16.90
CA GLY A 125 7.37 -1.05 17.35
C GLY A 125 6.26 -2.11 17.43
N ARG A 126 5.04 -1.72 17.79
CA ARG A 126 3.87 -2.61 17.73
C ARG A 126 3.48 -2.91 16.28
N LEU A 127 3.43 -1.89 15.43
CA LEU A 127 3.07 -2.05 14.02
C LEU A 127 4.07 -2.93 13.25
N LEU A 128 5.37 -2.89 13.61
CA LEU A 128 6.40 -3.76 13.05
C LEU A 128 6.17 -5.26 13.31
N GLY A 129 5.26 -5.61 14.22
CA GLY A 129 4.76 -6.99 14.38
C GLY A 129 3.79 -7.44 13.27
N TYR A 130 3.43 -6.56 12.34
CA TYR A 130 2.51 -6.81 11.24
C TYR A 130 3.17 -6.49 9.89
N ASN A 131 3.14 -7.44 8.96
CA ASN A 131 3.64 -7.23 7.60
C ASN A 131 2.83 -6.17 6.86
N ALA A 132 1.55 -6.01 7.21
CA ALA A 132 0.70 -4.96 6.66
C ALA A 132 -0.30 -4.42 7.70
N VAL A 133 -0.70 -3.16 7.52
CA VAL A 133 -1.86 -2.54 8.18
C VAL A 133 -2.90 -2.23 7.10
N MET A 134 -4.15 -2.65 7.32
CA MET A 134 -5.29 -2.35 6.46
C MET A 134 -6.15 -1.28 7.10
N PHE A 135 -6.43 -0.19 6.37
CA PHE A 135 -7.49 0.74 6.70
C PHE A 135 -8.74 0.31 5.93
N LEU A 136 -9.69 -0.26 6.65
CA LEU A 136 -10.93 -0.80 6.10
C LEU A 136 -12.04 0.20 6.31
N SER A 137 -12.33 1.01 5.29
CA SER A 137 -13.39 2.02 5.29
C SER A 137 -13.37 2.95 6.52
N THR A 138 -12.17 3.31 6.96
CA THR A 138 -11.97 4.36 7.96
C THR A 138 -12.58 5.68 7.48
N THR A 139 -12.82 6.64 8.37
CA THR A 139 -13.49 7.89 7.99
C THR A 139 -13.00 9.07 8.82
N ARG A 140 -12.77 10.22 8.18
CA ARG A 140 -12.31 11.49 8.78
C ARG A 140 -10.99 11.32 9.55
N ASP A 141 -10.76 12.16 10.56
CA ASP A 141 -9.55 12.19 11.37
C ASP A 141 -9.62 11.08 12.43
N THR A 142 -9.24 9.88 12.04
CA THR A 142 -9.35 8.67 12.85
C THR A 142 -8.11 8.41 13.69
N LEU A 143 -6.96 8.98 13.30
CA LEU A 143 -5.69 8.86 13.97
C LEU A 143 -5.43 10.08 14.87
N ASP A 144 -4.72 9.85 15.97
CA ASP A 144 -4.09 10.93 16.73
C ASP A 144 -2.62 11.13 16.28
N ASP A 145 -1.96 12.18 16.78
CA ASP A 145 -0.57 12.50 16.42
C ASP A 145 0.40 11.34 16.64
N ALA A 146 0.17 10.54 17.69
CA ALA A 146 1.00 9.39 18.01
C ALA A 146 0.81 8.27 16.97
N ALA A 147 -0.44 7.97 16.59
CA ALA A 147 -0.76 7.01 15.55
C ALA A 147 -0.31 7.47 14.14
N GLN A 148 -0.44 8.75 13.80
CA GLN A 148 0.10 9.30 12.56
C GLN A 148 1.63 9.17 12.50
N THR A 149 2.31 9.46 13.62
CA THR A 149 3.77 9.32 13.73
C THR A 149 4.22 7.87 13.60
N ALA A 150 3.54 6.96 14.29
CA ALA A 150 3.82 5.54 14.25
C ALA A 150 3.57 4.93 12.86
N LEU A 151 2.46 5.29 12.18
CA LEU A 151 2.18 4.85 10.82
C LEU A 151 3.28 5.31 9.85
N ARG A 152 3.71 6.57 9.93
CA ARG A 152 4.86 7.10 9.15
C ARG A 152 6.12 6.26 9.34
N GLN A 153 6.50 6.03 10.59
CA GLN A 153 7.70 5.26 10.93
C GLN A 153 7.59 3.80 10.46
N TYR A 154 6.41 3.21 10.60
CA TYR A 154 6.12 1.85 10.13
C TYR A 154 6.29 1.70 8.62
N ILE A 155 5.70 2.61 7.83
CA ILE A 155 5.85 2.61 6.37
C ILE A 155 7.32 2.81 5.97
N ARG A 156 8.02 3.76 6.61
CA ARG A 156 9.47 3.98 6.42
C ARG A 156 10.34 2.78 6.68
N ALA A 157 9.90 1.90 7.58
CA ALA A 157 10.61 0.68 7.92
C ALA A 157 10.25 -0.50 7.00
N GLY A 158 9.59 -0.27 5.86
CA GLY A 158 9.23 -1.29 4.88
C GLY A 158 7.84 -1.90 5.09
N GLY A 159 7.03 -1.30 5.97
CA GLY A 159 5.68 -1.76 6.28
C GLY A 159 4.74 -1.71 5.08
N GLY A 160 3.73 -2.58 5.12
CA GLY A 160 2.69 -2.67 4.10
C GLY A 160 1.44 -1.89 4.47
N PHE A 161 0.81 -1.24 3.49
CA PHE A 161 -0.46 -0.55 3.64
C PHE A 161 -1.50 -1.10 2.66
N VAL A 162 -2.70 -1.34 3.17
CA VAL A 162 -3.87 -1.69 2.38
C VAL A 162 -4.98 -0.69 2.66
N GLY A 163 -5.44 0.04 1.66
CA GLY A 163 -6.54 1.00 1.78
C GLY A 163 -7.76 0.51 1.03
N VAL A 164 -8.89 0.40 1.71
CA VAL A 164 -10.14 -0.10 1.12
C VAL A 164 -11.25 0.93 1.29
N HIS A 165 -11.94 1.21 0.19
CA HIS A 165 -13.12 2.05 0.10
C HIS A 165 -12.91 3.39 0.81
N ASN A 166 -13.61 3.68 1.91
CA ASN A 166 -13.53 5.01 2.52
C ASN A 166 -12.20 5.34 3.24
N ALA A 167 -11.19 4.47 3.18
CA ALA A 167 -9.81 4.87 3.45
C ALA A 167 -9.41 6.15 2.68
N PHE A 168 -10.02 6.42 1.51
CA PHE A 168 -9.83 7.68 0.77
C PHE A 168 -10.51 8.92 1.40
N GLY A 169 -11.47 8.73 2.31
CA GLY A 169 -12.15 9.78 3.06
C GLY A 169 -11.56 10.03 4.46
N THR A 170 -10.28 9.70 4.65
CA THR A 170 -9.58 9.66 5.94
C THR A 170 -8.38 10.63 5.93
N GLU A 171 -8.12 11.29 7.07
CA GLU A 171 -6.96 12.18 7.29
C GLU A 171 -6.74 13.27 6.20
N TYR A 172 -7.80 13.93 5.72
CA TYR A 172 -7.73 14.95 4.65
C TYR A 172 -6.71 16.08 4.90
N ASN A 173 -6.47 16.42 6.17
CA ASN A 173 -5.56 17.49 6.55
C ASN A 173 -4.09 17.05 6.66
N TRP A 174 -3.78 15.82 6.25
CA TRP A 174 -2.46 15.22 6.36
C TRP A 174 -1.90 14.86 4.97
N PRO A 175 -1.14 15.76 4.31
CA PRO A 175 -0.64 15.53 2.96
C PRO A 175 0.17 14.23 2.79
N TRP A 176 0.90 13.81 3.82
CA TRP A 176 1.63 12.54 3.75
C TRP A 176 0.69 11.33 3.59
N TYR A 177 -0.51 11.35 4.16
CA TYR A 177 -1.50 10.29 3.98
C TYR A 177 -2.13 10.34 2.59
N GLU A 178 -2.45 11.53 2.06
CA GLU A 178 -2.87 11.69 0.66
C GLU A 178 -1.81 11.11 -0.31
N GLY A 179 -0.53 11.33 -0.03
CA GLY A 179 0.56 10.70 -0.79
C GLY A 179 0.59 9.17 -0.65
N LEU A 180 0.32 8.62 0.54
CA LEU A 180 0.20 7.17 0.78
C LEU A 180 -0.96 6.56 -0.04
N LEU A 181 -2.05 7.32 -0.19
CA LEU A 181 -3.19 6.99 -1.04
C LEU A 181 -2.90 7.14 -2.56
N GLY A 182 -1.74 7.67 -2.94
CA GLY A 182 -1.32 7.82 -4.33
C GLY A 182 -1.65 9.17 -4.94
N ASN A 183 -1.69 10.23 -4.12
CA ASN A 183 -2.20 11.55 -4.49
C ASN A 183 -3.69 11.45 -4.85
N ALA A 184 -4.47 10.85 -3.96
CA ALA A 184 -5.90 10.65 -4.18
C ALA A 184 -6.67 10.76 -2.87
N ASN A 185 -7.78 11.51 -2.93
CA ASN A 185 -8.71 11.69 -1.83
C ASN A 185 -10.14 11.55 -2.35
N PHE A 186 -11.01 11.00 -1.52
CA PHE A 186 -12.43 10.94 -1.82
C PHE A 186 -13.00 12.35 -1.93
N TYR A 187 -13.64 12.68 -3.05
CA TYR A 187 -14.31 13.97 -3.25
C TYR A 187 -15.83 13.81 -3.19
N ASP A 188 -16.39 13.02 -4.10
CA ASP A 188 -17.81 12.66 -4.12
C ASP A 188 -18.02 11.33 -4.87
N HIS A 189 -19.27 10.87 -4.94
CA HIS A 189 -19.68 9.74 -5.79
C HIS A 189 -21.14 9.93 -6.24
N GLY A 190 -21.52 9.24 -7.32
CA GLY A 190 -22.92 9.10 -7.75
C GLY A 190 -23.68 8.09 -6.87
N ALA A 191 -24.89 7.69 -7.25
CA ALA A 191 -25.59 6.63 -6.51
C ALA A 191 -24.82 5.30 -6.55
N ASN A 192 -24.95 4.47 -5.50
CA ASN A 192 -24.55 3.06 -5.56
C ASN A 192 -25.31 2.39 -6.71
N GLN A 193 -24.57 1.81 -7.65
CA GLN A 193 -25.12 1.30 -8.91
C GLN A 193 -24.22 0.24 -9.54
N PRO A 194 -24.78 -0.66 -10.37
CA PRO A 194 -23.95 -1.59 -11.14
C PRO A 194 -23.05 -0.85 -12.13
N GLY A 195 -21.92 -1.48 -12.45
CA GLY A 195 -20.93 -1.03 -13.42
C GLY A 195 -20.00 -2.17 -13.82
N THR A 196 -19.21 -1.94 -14.86
CA THR A 196 -18.20 -2.90 -15.32
C THR A 196 -16.82 -2.46 -14.86
N VAL A 197 -16.16 -3.31 -14.08
CA VAL A 197 -14.74 -3.14 -13.73
C VAL A 197 -13.89 -3.72 -14.84
N VAL A 198 -12.91 -2.96 -15.30
CA VAL A 198 -11.91 -3.33 -16.30
C VAL A 198 -10.60 -3.64 -15.59
N THR A 199 -10.08 -4.86 -15.78
CA THR A 199 -8.77 -5.26 -15.28
C THR A 199 -7.69 -4.73 -16.22
N VAL A 200 -7.05 -3.62 -15.84
CA VAL A 200 -6.08 -2.88 -16.67
C VAL A 200 -4.75 -3.62 -16.76
N ASN A 201 -4.20 -4.02 -15.61
CA ASN A 201 -2.96 -4.77 -15.54
C ASN A 201 -3.26 -6.17 -15.03
N ARG A 202 -2.88 -7.21 -15.78
CA ARG A 202 -3.17 -8.62 -15.46
C ARG A 202 -1.97 -9.41 -14.91
N ARG A 203 -0.85 -8.74 -14.65
CA ARG A 203 0.39 -9.35 -14.13
C ARG A 203 0.54 -9.21 -12.62
N ASP A 204 -0.23 -8.32 -12.02
CA ASP A 204 -0.21 -8.10 -10.58
C ASP A 204 -0.92 -9.24 -9.84
N ALA A 205 -0.47 -9.55 -8.62
CA ALA A 205 -1.06 -10.61 -7.81
C ALA A 205 -2.55 -10.38 -7.51
N SER A 206 -2.98 -9.11 -7.41
CA SER A 206 -4.38 -8.73 -7.21
C SER A 206 -5.26 -8.87 -8.44
N THR A 207 -4.69 -9.03 -9.63
CA THR A 207 -5.48 -9.05 -10.88
C THR A 207 -5.24 -10.31 -11.71
N GLN A 208 -4.22 -11.09 -11.35
CA GLN A 208 -3.96 -12.38 -11.97
C GLN A 208 -5.15 -13.33 -11.75
N GLY A 209 -5.65 -13.88 -12.86
CA GLY A 209 -6.79 -14.79 -12.86
C GLY A 209 -8.16 -14.10 -12.91
N LEU A 210 -8.23 -12.77 -12.79
CA LEU A 210 -9.48 -12.05 -13.00
C LEU A 210 -9.85 -12.01 -14.50
N PRO A 211 -11.16 -11.98 -14.82
CA PRO A 211 -11.64 -11.64 -16.15
C PRO A 211 -11.10 -10.29 -16.62
N ARG A 212 -11.03 -10.09 -17.94
CA ARG A 212 -10.66 -8.79 -18.52
C ARG A 212 -11.63 -7.69 -18.07
N THR A 213 -12.91 -8.04 -17.99
CA THR A 213 -13.98 -7.19 -17.50
C THR A 213 -14.91 -8.02 -16.64
N TRP A 214 -15.44 -7.46 -15.57
CA TRP A 214 -16.40 -8.13 -14.69
C TRP A 214 -17.39 -7.11 -14.14
N ALA A 215 -18.65 -7.53 -14.00
CA ALA A 215 -19.70 -6.70 -13.42
C ALA A 215 -19.52 -6.63 -11.91
N PHE A 216 -19.87 -5.48 -11.32
CA PHE A 216 -19.90 -5.25 -9.88
C PHE A 216 -20.87 -4.10 -9.59
N ALA A 217 -21.25 -3.88 -8.34
CA ALA A 217 -22.01 -2.70 -7.93
C ALA A 217 -21.32 -2.00 -6.77
N ASP A 218 -21.15 -0.69 -6.89
CA ASP A 218 -20.47 0.11 -5.87
C ASP A 218 -20.84 1.59 -5.98
N GLU A 219 -20.36 2.37 -5.01
CA GLU A 219 -20.21 3.81 -5.11
C GLU A 219 -18.90 4.13 -5.85
N TRP A 220 -19.01 4.46 -7.14
CA TRP A 220 -17.86 4.79 -7.97
C TRP A 220 -17.29 6.16 -7.59
N TYR A 221 -16.24 6.17 -6.77
CA TYR A 221 -15.66 7.39 -6.21
C TYR A 221 -15.03 8.28 -7.27
N ASN A 222 -15.44 9.54 -7.29
CA ASN A 222 -14.69 10.62 -7.90
C ASN A 222 -13.62 11.10 -6.91
N LEU A 223 -12.38 11.17 -7.38
CA LEU A 223 -11.22 11.44 -6.54
C LEU A 223 -10.62 12.78 -6.93
N VAL A 224 -10.38 13.64 -5.93
CA VAL A 224 -9.72 14.93 -6.15
C VAL A 224 -8.65 15.12 -5.08
N PRO A 225 -7.35 15.14 -5.45
CA PRO A 225 -6.84 14.90 -6.79
C PRO A 225 -7.04 13.43 -7.28
N ALA A 226 -6.90 13.20 -8.58
CA ALA A 226 -6.85 11.85 -9.15
C ALA A 226 -5.46 11.22 -8.91
N PRO A 227 -5.37 9.88 -8.77
CA PRO A 227 -4.12 9.23 -8.41
C PRO A 227 -3.02 9.43 -9.48
N THR A 228 -1.80 9.70 -9.05
CA THR A 228 -0.66 9.96 -9.94
C THR A 228 0.57 9.13 -9.55
N ARG A 229 1.42 8.78 -10.53
CA ARG A 229 2.65 7.97 -10.35
C ARG A 229 2.44 6.57 -9.76
N VAL A 230 1.20 6.11 -9.71
CA VAL A 230 0.82 4.76 -9.28
C VAL A 230 0.77 3.83 -10.49
N ARG A 231 0.69 2.53 -10.22
CA ARG A 231 0.31 1.54 -11.23
C ARG A 231 -1.17 1.23 -11.07
N VAL A 232 -1.99 1.66 -12.03
CA VAL A 232 -3.41 1.33 -12.08
C VAL A 232 -3.58 -0.16 -12.36
N LEU A 233 -4.46 -0.80 -11.57
CA LEU A 233 -4.72 -2.23 -11.60
C LEU A 233 -6.11 -2.53 -12.16
N ALA A 234 -7.09 -1.71 -11.77
CA ALA A 234 -8.46 -1.77 -12.25
C ALA A 234 -9.07 -0.38 -12.40
N GLU A 235 -9.97 -0.25 -13.37
CA GLU A 235 -10.77 0.95 -13.66
C GLU A 235 -12.25 0.57 -13.73
N VAL A 236 -13.15 1.53 -13.58
CA VAL A 236 -14.57 1.35 -13.96
C VAL A 236 -14.83 1.94 -15.34
N ASP A 237 -15.59 1.24 -16.17
CA ASP A 237 -16.07 1.76 -17.45
C ASP A 237 -17.31 2.64 -17.19
N GLU A 238 -17.10 3.95 -17.18
CA GLU A 238 -18.14 4.96 -16.98
C GLU A 238 -19.33 4.83 -17.93
N SER A 239 -19.13 4.32 -19.15
CA SER A 239 -20.21 4.14 -20.13
C SER A 239 -21.22 3.06 -19.74
N THR A 240 -20.86 2.21 -18.77
CA THR A 240 -21.70 1.13 -18.25
C THR A 240 -22.53 1.54 -17.03
N LEU A 241 -22.36 2.76 -16.53
CA LEU A 241 -23.04 3.26 -15.34
C LEU A 241 -24.45 3.81 -15.69
N PRO A 242 -25.54 3.10 -15.34
CA PRO A 242 -26.88 3.46 -15.80
C PRO A 242 -27.44 4.75 -15.19
N GLN A 243 -26.95 5.16 -14.02
CA GLN A 243 -27.31 6.42 -13.35
C GLN A 243 -26.28 7.53 -13.61
N GLY A 244 -25.27 7.26 -14.44
CA GLY A 244 -24.18 8.17 -14.76
C GLY A 244 -23.15 8.34 -13.63
N VAL A 245 -22.09 9.10 -13.94
CA VAL A 245 -20.90 9.30 -13.09
C VAL A 245 -20.98 10.52 -12.18
N ARG A 246 -21.97 11.39 -12.43
CA ARG A 246 -22.03 12.70 -11.79
C ARG A 246 -22.19 12.54 -10.29
N GLY A 247 -21.21 13.03 -9.54
CA GLY A 247 -21.23 12.93 -8.09
C GLY A 247 -22.21 13.89 -7.43
N ASN A 248 -22.49 13.65 -6.15
CA ASN A 248 -23.43 14.46 -5.37
C ASN A 248 -22.97 15.92 -5.15
N LEU A 249 -21.68 16.23 -5.32
CA LEU A 249 -21.13 17.59 -5.33
C LEU A 249 -20.93 18.14 -6.75
N GLY A 250 -21.31 17.36 -7.77
CA GLY A 250 -21.31 17.76 -9.17
C GLY A 250 -20.04 17.43 -9.94
N HIS A 251 -19.12 16.61 -9.40
CA HIS A 251 -17.96 16.15 -10.16
C HIS A 251 -18.42 15.40 -11.43
N PRO A 252 -17.80 15.63 -12.60
CA PRO A 252 -18.27 15.09 -13.88
C PRO A 252 -17.83 13.65 -14.18
N GLY A 253 -17.25 12.92 -13.22
CA GLY A 253 -16.50 11.69 -13.49
C GLY A 253 -15.05 11.96 -13.87
N HIS A 254 -14.30 10.90 -14.18
CA HIS A 254 -12.92 10.93 -14.67
C HIS A 254 -12.79 10.64 -16.18
N GLY A 255 -13.89 10.27 -16.86
CA GLY A 255 -13.92 10.04 -18.30
C GLY A 255 -13.37 8.67 -18.69
N GLU A 256 -12.46 8.63 -19.68
CA GLU A 256 -11.92 7.37 -20.21
C GLU A 256 -11.15 6.55 -19.17
N HIS A 257 -10.55 7.22 -18.18
CA HIS A 257 -9.74 6.58 -17.14
C HIS A 257 -10.30 6.90 -15.76
N HIS A 258 -11.08 5.98 -15.19
CA HIS A 258 -11.60 6.06 -13.82
C HIS A 258 -10.99 4.95 -12.95
N PRO A 259 -9.82 5.17 -12.33
CA PRO A 259 -9.16 4.17 -11.48
C PRO A 259 -9.97 3.79 -10.26
N VAL A 260 -10.09 2.49 -10.00
CA VAL A 260 -10.72 1.93 -8.79
C VAL A 260 -9.77 1.05 -7.98
N SER A 261 -8.59 0.74 -8.50
CA SER A 261 -7.50 0.12 -7.73
C SER A 261 -6.13 0.43 -8.32
N TRP A 262 -5.13 0.58 -7.45
CA TRP A 262 -3.75 0.79 -7.83
C TRP A 262 -2.77 0.35 -6.73
N CYS A 263 -1.49 0.35 -7.08
CA CYS A 263 -0.39 0.13 -6.15
C CYS A 263 0.76 1.12 -6.36
N GLN A 264 1.54 1.32 -5.31
CA GLN A 264 2.80 2.07 -5.34
C GLN A 264 3.72 1.66 -4.18
N TYR A 265 5.01 1.88 -4.36
CA TYR A 265 5.92 2.09 -3.26
C TYR A 265 5.78 3.52 -2.75
N TYR A 266 5.82 3.73 -1.45
CA TYR A 266 5.66 5.05 -0.84
C TYR A 266 6.45 5.14 0.47
N ASP A 267 7.34 6.12 0.55
CA ASP A 267 8.16 6.43 1.74
C ASP A 267 8.82 5.20 2.36
N GLY A 268 9.39 4.29 1.55
CA GLY A 268 10.03 3.06 2.03
C GLY A 268 9.11 1.83 2.10
N GLY A 269 7.79 2.00 2.08
CA GLY A 269 6.82 0.92 2.22
C GLY A 269 6.12 0.52 0.91
N LYS A 270 5.13 -0.36 1.04
CA LYS A 270 4.25 -0.83 -0.04
C LYS A 270 2.82 -0.35 0.23
N ALA A 271 2.13 0.16 -0.78
CA ALA A 271 0.72 0.53 -0.67
C ALA A 271 -0.07 -0.12 -1.82
N TRP A 272 -1.11 -0.89 -1.48
CA TRP A 272 -2.12 -1.37 -2.41
C TRP A 272 -3.47 -0.81 -1.99
N LEU A 273 -4.24 -0.31 -2.94
CA LEU A 273 -5.41 0.49 -2.66
C LEU A 273 -6.56 0.11 -3.59
N THR A 274 -7.79 0.15 -3.08
CA THR A 274 -8.99 0.03 -3.90
C THR A 274 -10.12 0.90 -3.36
N THR A 275 -10.83 1.60 -4.24
CA THR A 275 -12.04 2.35 -3.87
C THR A 275 -13.26 1.44 -3.75
N LEU A 276 -13.14 0.17 -4.16
CA LEU A 276 -14.22 -0.80 -4.12
C LEU A 276 -14.49 -1.30 -2.69
N GLY A 277 -15.71 -1.76 -2.44
CA GLY A 277 -16.10 -2.47 -1.22
C GLY A 277 -17.21 -1.81 -0.41
N HIS A 278 -18.06 -0.96 -0.98
CA HIS A 278 -19.18 -0.35 -0.25
C HIS A 278 -20.19 -1.39 0.24
N ASP A 279 -20.69 -2.23 -0.69
CA ASP A 279 -21.88 -3.05 -0.47
C ASP A 279 -21.62 -4.15 0.57
N VAL A 280 -22.55 -4.30 1.51
CA VAL A 280 -22.51 -5.33 2.56
C VAL A 280 -22.39 -6.73 1.95
N LYS A 281 -23.06 -7.00 0.83
CA LYS A 281 -23.08 -8.32 0.19
C LYS A 281 -21.73 -8.74 -0.36
N ALA A 282 -20.91 -7.79 -0.80
CA ALA A 282 -19.54 -8.08 -1.27
C ALA A 282 -18.64 -8.69 -0.17
N TRP A 283 -19.08 -8.64 1.09
CA TRP A 283 -18.37 -9.15 2.28
C TRP A 283 -19.05 -10.35 2.95
N THR A 284 -20.13 -10.88 2.37
CA THR A 284 -20.85 -12.04 2.93
C THR A 284 -20.84 -13.20 1.95
N ASP A 285 -21.46 -14.32 2.34
CA ASP A 285 -21.73 -15.44 1.44
C ASP A 285 -23.07 -15.23 0.67
N GLU A 286 -23.70 -14.05 0.78
CA GLU A 286 -24.88 -13.72 -0.04
C GLU A 286 -24.43 -13.38 -1.46
N PRO A 287 -25.03 -13.99 -2.50
CA PRO A 287 -24.57 -13.80 -3.86
C PRO A 287 -24.78 -12.36 -4.34
N MET A 288 -23.71 -11.77 -4.86
CA MET A 288 -23.70 -10.50 -5.58
C MET A 288 -22.88 -10.66 -6.85
N GLU A 289 -23.32 -10.08 -7.96
CA GLU A 289 -22.57 -10.19 -9.20
C GLU A 289 -21.16 -9.59 -9.05
N GLY A 290 -20.13 -10.42 -9.25
CA GLY A 290 -18.72 -10.00 -9.19
C GLY A 290 -18.09 -9.98 -7.80
N ASP A 291 -18.82 -10.34 -6.74
CA ASP A 291 -18.29 -10.40 -5.37
C ASP A 291 -17.05 -11.32 -5.26
N GLN A 292 -17.06 -12.47 -5.93
CA GLN A 292 -15.93 -13.38 -5.95
C GLN A 292 -14.70 -12.75 -6.61
N HIS A 293 -14.89 -11.88 -7.60
CA HIS A 293 -13.80 -11.17 -8.26
C HIS A 293 -13.25 -10.05 -7.38
N PHE A 294 -14.12 -9.34 -6.66
CA PHE A 294 -13.73 -8.39 -5.64
C PHE A 294 -12.90 -9.05 -4.51
N LEU A 295 -13.37 -10.17 -3.96
CA LEU A 295 -12.65 -10.89 -2.89
C LEU A 295 -11.33 -11.48 -3.38
N GLN A 296 -11.28 -12.01 -4.60
CA GLN A 296 -10.04 -12.45 -5.24
C GLN A 296 -9.06 -11.28 -5.43
N HIS A 297 -9.58 -10.11 -5.82
CA HIS A 297 -8.79 -8.89 -6.02
C HIS A 297 -8.17 -8.41 -4.71
N LEU A 298 -8.99 -8.27 -3.66
CA LEU A 298 -8.56 -7.92 -2.32
C LEU A 298 -7.51 -8.89 -1.78
N LEU A 299 -7.75 -10.20 -1.92
CA LEU A 299 -6.83 -11.23 -1.44
C LEU A 299 -5.47 -11.14 -2.11
N GLY A 300 -5.42 -10.97 -3.43
CA GLY A 300 -4.16 -10.84 -4.16
C GLY A 300 -3.43 -9.54 -3.80
N GLY A 301 -4.17 -8.45 -3.57
CA GLY A 301 -3.65 -7.19 -3.04
C GLY A 301 -2.98 -7.38 -1.68
N VAL A 302 -3.72 -7.94 -0.71
CA VAL A 302 -3.22 -8.26 0.63
C VAL A 302 -1.99 -9.16 0.57
N LYS A 303 -2.03 -10.26 -0.19
CA LYS A 303 -0.87 -11.18 -0.35
C LYS A 303 0.36 -10.46 -0.89
N SER A 304 0.20 -9.55 -1.85
CA SER A 304 1.31 -8.80 -2.43
C SER A 304 1.97 -7.86 -1.40
N VAL A 305 1.17 -7.19 -0.58
CA VAL A 305 1.64 -6.24 0.44
C VAL A 305 2.29 -6.99 1.62
N LEU A 306 1.71 -8.13 2.04
CA LEU A 306 2.28 -9.01 3.06
C LEU A 306 3.64 -9.63 2.64
N GLY A 307 3.97 -9.62 1.35
CA GLY A 307 5.18 -10.25 0.80
C GLY A 307 5.02 -11.75 0.49
N MET A 308 3.78 -12.23 0.37
CA MET A 308 3.46 -13.59 -0.05
C MET A 308 3.45 -13.76 -1.58
N ALA A 309 3.35 -12.65 -2.31
CA ALA A 309 3.36 -12.59 -3.76
C ALA A 309 4.17 -11.37 -4.25
N PRO A 310 4.62 -11.35 -5.52
CA PRO A 310 5.25 -10.17 -6.10
C PRO A 310 4.36 -8.93 -5.97
N PHE A 311 4.94 -7.81 -5.55
CA PHE A 311 4.23 -6.55 -5.37
C PHE A 311 4.32 -5.67 -6.62
N CYS A 312 3.19 -5.09 -7.02
CA CYS A 312 3.07 -4.00 -7.98
C CYS A 312 3.74 -4.25 -9.35
N ARG A 313 3.40 -5.39 -9.97
CA ARG A 313 4.03 -5.90 -11.21
C ARG A 313 3.40 -5.39 -12.49
#